data_AF-A0A7R8ZJ48-F1
#
_entry.id   AF-A0A7R8ZJ48-F1
#
_cell.length_a   1.000
_cell.length_b   1.000
_cell.length_c   1.000
_cell.angle_alpha   90.00
_cell.angle_beta   90.00
_cell.angle_gamma   90.00
#
_symmetry.space_group_name_H-M   'P 1'
#
loop_
_entity.id
_entity.type
_entity.pdbx_description
1 polymer ?
#
loop_
_entity_poly.entity_id
_entity_poly.type
_entity_poly.pdbx_seq_one_letter_code
_entity_poly.pdbx_strand_id
1 'polypeptide(L)'
;MKKRVGEIEEFAFGYLTISSSESDGTVLTSPNKHAVTAQQLHITIAISGWLSDESEDNFTKPWKSLYSSREQYYLRYESVYLLELGKAMETILSFAVTMAAQEALKYTILSGIISAIAWPSSLITLASVIDNPWGVCCRRSAEVGKQLAEVLLSREQGQRPVTLIGFSLGARVIYYCLRVSRLSSTAGRE
;
A
#
# COMPACT_ATOMS: atom_id res chain seq x y z
N MET A 1 1.91 2.79 19.53
CA MET A 1 2.32 1.52 20.18
C MET A 1 2.43 0.45 19.11
N LYS A 2 3.64 -0.09 18.83
CA LYS A 2 3.82 -1.23 17.91
C LYS A 2 3.38 -2.50 18.65
N LYS A 3 2.16 -2.96 18.42
CA LYS A 3 1.66 -4.20 19.01
C LYS A 3 2.06 -5.34 18.07
N ARG A 4 2.99 -6.20 18.48
CA ARG A 4 3.26 -7.47 17.77
C ARG A 4 2.02 -8.34 17.91
N VAL A 5 1.38 -8.67 16.79
CA VAL A 5 0.24 -9.58 16.77
C VAL A 5 0.62 -10.73 15.85
N GLY A 6 1.03 -11.85 16.45
CA GLY A 6 1.39 -13.07 15.70
C GLY A 6 2.61 -12.92 14.78
N GLU A 7 2.51 -13.49 13.57
CA GLU A 7 3.57 -13.48 12.54
C GLU A 7 3.84 -12.08 11.95
N ILE A 8 2.98 -11.08 12.19
CA ILE A 8 3.06 -9.76 11.56
C ILE A 8 3.97 -8.84 12.38
N GLU A 9 4.96 -8.26 11.72
CA GLU A 9 6.00 -7.46 12.39
C GLU A 9 5.57 -6.01 12.62
N GLU A 10 4.69 -5.51 11.75
CA GLU A 10 4.17 -4.16 11.82
C GLU A 10 2.71 -4.12 11.38
N PHE A 11 1.87 -3.57 12.26
CA PHE A 11 0.45 -3.33 12.01
C PHE A 11 -0.01 -2.14 12.86
N ALA A 12 -0.33 -1.01 12.22
CA ALA A 12 -0.79 0.19 12.90
C ALA A 12 -1.67 1.06 12.00
N PHE A 13 -2.62 1.76 12.60
CA PHE A 13 -3.40 2.80 11.93
C PHE A 13 -2.76 4.17 12.15
N GLY A 14 -2.69 4.98 11.10
CA GLY A 14 -2.36 6.39 11.20
C GLY A 14 -3.42 7.26 10.55
N TYR A 15 -3.44 8.55 10.86
CA TYR A 15 -4.43 9.48 10.33
C TYR A 15 -4.02 10.03 8.96
N LEU A 16 -4.96 10.08 8.03
CA LEU A 16 -4.80 10.86 6.81
C LEU A 16 -5.24 12.30 7.09
N THR A 17 -4.26 13.20 7.22
CA THR A 17 -4.54 14.64 7.36
C THR A 17 -5.12 15.16 6.07
N ILE A 18 -6.38 15.60 6.11
CA ILE A 18 -6.94 16.44 5.05
C ILE A 18 -6.35 17.83 5.27
N SER A 19 -5.38 18.24 4.46
CA SER A 19 -5.07 19.66 4.35
C SER A 19 -6.26 20.29 3.65
N SER A 20 -7.18 20.90 4.41
CA SER A 20 -8.05 21.91 3.83
C SER A 20 -7.12 22.96 3.24
N SER A 21 -7.16 23.12 1.92
CA SER A 21 -6.61 24.28 1.25
C SER A 21 -7.06 25.52 2.02
N GLU A 22 -6.09 26.27 2.55
CA GLU A 22 -6.31 27.58 3.15
C GLU A 22 -7.08 28.46 2.17
N SER A 23 -8.34 28.73 2.51
CA SER A 23 -9.05 29.95 2.16
C SER A 23 -9.81 30.40 3.39
N ASP A 24 -9.09 30.67 4.48
CA ASP A 24 -9.37 31.79 5.38
C ASP A 24 -8.24 31.94 6.39
N GLY A 25 -7.61 33.11 6.37
CA GLY A 25 -6.47 33.44 7.21
C GLY A 25 -6.90 33.59 8.66
N THR A 26 -6.56 32.62 9.50
CA THR A 26 -6.34 32.87 10.93
C THR A 26 -5.25 31.93 11.43
N VAL A 27 -4.03 32.46 11.44
CA VAL A 27 -2.85 31.81 12.01
C VAL A 27 -3.04 31.70 13.52
N LEU A 28 -3.35 30.50 14.00
CA LEU A 28 -3.06 30.10 15.37
C LEU A 28 -1.96 29.05 15.32
N THR A 29 -0.73 29.55 15.48
CA THR A 29 0.47 28.77 15.78
C THR A 29 0.24 28.01 17.09
N SER A 30 -0.06 26.71 16.99
CA SER A 30 -0.01 25.78 18.12
C SER A 30 0.99 24.66 17.77
N PRO A 31 1.98 24.34 18.63
CA PRO A 31 3.06 23.42 18.32
C PRO A 31 2.65 21.93 18.34
N ASN A 32 1.37 21.61 18.58
CA ASN A 32 0.83 20.27 18.49
C ASN A 32 0.12 20.06 17.15
N LYS A 33 0.83 19.51 16.16
CA LYS A 33 0.27 19.01 14.89
C LYS A 33 -0.54 17.74 15.11
N HIS A 34 -1.59 17.80 15.93
CA HIS A 34 -2.63 16.78 15.94
C HIS A 34 -3.83 17.40 15.24
N ALA A 35 -3.93 17.12 13.94
CA ALA A 35 -5.12 17.47 13.17
C ALA A 35 -6.32 16.81 13.87
N VAL A 36 -7.19 17.64 14.45
CA VAL A 36 -8.43 17.20 15.08
C VAL A 36 -9.33 16.71 13.95
N THR A 37 -9.29 15.43 13.66
CA THR A 37 -10.27 14.79 12.77
C THR A 37 -11.59 14.74 13.51
N ALA A 38 -12.62 15.36 12.94
CA ALA A 38 -13.97 15.34 13.51
C ALA A 38 -14.49 13.90 13.47
N GLN A 39 -14.89 13.36 14.63
CA GLN A 39 -15.48 12.02 14.71
C GLN A 39 -16.74 11.94 13.83
N GLN A 40 -16.81 10.93 12.96
CA GLN A 40 -17.93 10.71 12.04
C GLN A 40 -18.67 9.41 12.35
N LEU A 41 -19.79 9.14 11.68
CA LEU A 41 -20.46 7.83 11.80
C LEU A 41 -19.79 6.77 10.90
N HIS A 42 -19.03 7.19 9.89
CA HIS A 42 -18.35 6.35 8.90
C HIS A 42 -16.85 6.66 8.87
N ILE A 43 -16.03 5.61 8.69
CA ILE A 43 -14.58 5.76 8.53
C ILE A 43 -14.11 5.20 7.19
N THR A 44 -13.05 5.80 6.66
CA THR A 44 -12.32 5.25 5.52
C THR A 44 -10.94 4.76 5.96
N ILE A 45 -10.55 3.57 5.53
CA ILE A 45 -9.20 3.02 5.75
C ILE A 45 -8.56 2.82 4.37
N ALA A 46 -7.50 3.58 4.12
CA ALA A 46 -6.67 3.52 2.93
C ALA A 46 -5.49 2.56 3.14
N ILE A 47 -5.20 1.73 2.15
CA ILE A 47 -4.22 0.64 2.26
C ILE A 47 -3.31 0.67 1.04
N SER A 48 -2.08 1.14 1.24
CA SER A 48 -1.06 1.22 0.19
C SER A 48 -0.46 -0.16 -0.11
N GLY A 49 -0.26 -0.50 -1.38
CA GLY A 49 0.23 -1.81 -1.79
C GLY A 49 1.73 -1.93 -2.09
N TRP A 50 2.46 -0.83 -2.11
CA TRP A 50 3.93 -0.76 -2.11
C TRP A 50 4.33 0.64 -1.64
N LEU A 51 5.61 0.84 -1.31
CA LEU A 51 6.15 2.15 -0.91
C LEU A 51 7.30 2.53 -1.82
N SER A 52 7.31 3.76 -2.33
CA SER A 52 8.37 4.23 -3.24
C SER A 52 9.64 4.65 -2.51
N ASP A 53 9.52 5.23 -1.32
CA ASP A 53 10.67 5.76 -0.60
C ASP A 53 10.57 5.47 0.92
N GLU A 54 11.57 5.88 1.71
CA GLU A 54 11.64 5.65 3.17
C GLU A 54 11.04 6.79 4.01
N SER A 55 10.55 7.85 3.38
CA SER A 55 9.93 8.98 4.05
C SER A 55 8.69 8.59 4.85
N GLU A 56 8.43 9.37 5.89
CA GLU A 56 7.26 9.17 6.75
C GLU A 56 5.92 9.41 6.01
N ASP A 57 5.94 10.14 4.89
CA ASP A 57 4.75 10.51 4.13
C ASP A 57 4.40 9.54 2.99
N ASN A 58 5.11 8.42 2.81
CA ASN A 58 4.75 7.42 1.78
C ASN A 58 3.38 6.78 1.99
N PHE A 59 2.92 6.71 3.22
CA PHE A 59 1.59 6.22 3.56
C PHE A 59 0.48 7.26 3.34
N THR A 60 0.83 8.53 3.12
CA THR A 60 -0.14 9.62 2.98
C THR A 60 -0.14 10.21 1.57
N LYS A 61 1.03 10.30 0.93
CA LYS A 61 1.25 10.80 -0.44
C LYS A 61 0.25 10.26 -1.47
N PRO A 62 0.00 8.92 -1.59
CA PRO A 62 -0.93 8.38 -2.60
C PRO A 62 -2.39 8.79 -2.36
N TRP A 63 -2.71 9.21 -1.13
CA TRP A 63 -4.07 9.46 -0.67
C TRP A 63 -4.35 10.94 -0.43
N LYS A 64 -3.44 11.85 -0.81
CA LYS A 64 -3.62 13.30 -0.62
C LYS A 64 -4.89 13.84 -1.28
N SER A 65 -5.30 13.26 -2.41
CA SER A 65 -6.53 13.61 -3.13
C SER A 65 -7.75 12.79 -2.70
N LEU A 66 -7.61 11.89 -1.72
CA LEU A 66 -8.70 11.05 -1.28
C LEU A 66 -9.70 11.86 -0.45
N TYR A 67 -10.87 12.11 -1.01
CA TYR A 67 -11.97 12.81 -0.35
C TYR A 67 -13.15 11.85 -0.08
N SER A 68 -12.87 10.70 0.54
CA SER A 68 -13.91 9.69 0.80
C SER A 68 -14.69 9.94 2.10
N SER A 69 -14.08 10.58 3.10
CA SER A 69 -14.67 10.87 4.43
C SER A 69 -13.87 12.00 5.11
N ARG A 70 -14.38 12.61 6.19
CA ARG A 70 -13.55 13.51 7.03
C ARG A 70 -12.73 12.73 8.06
N GLU A 71 -13.14 11.51 8.39
CA GLU A 71 -12.37 10.60 9.25
C GLU A 71 -11.77 9.49 8.41
N GLN A 72 -10.48 9.67 8.10
CA GLN A 72 -9.73 8.78 7.21
C GLN A 72 -8.44 8.31 7.89
N TYR A 73 -8.17 7.02 7.76
CA TYR A 73 -6.99 6.36 8.29
C TYR A 73 -6.21 5.74 7.15
N TYR A 74 -4.89 5.63 7.30
CA TYR A 74 -4.08 4.72 6.50
C TYR A 74 -3.66 3.52 7.36
N LEU A 75 -3.55 2.35 6.74
CA LEU A 75 -2.97 1.17 7.36
C LEU A 75 -1.47 1.13 7.07
N ARG A 76 -0.65 1.15 8.13
CA ARG A 76 0.78 0.86 8.08
C ARG A 76 0.99 -0.60 8.42
N TYR A 77 1.54 -1.34 7.47
CA TYR A 77 1.82 -2.75 7.65
C TYR A 77 3.09 -3.13 6.90
N GLU A 78 3.90 -3.99 7.51
CA GLU A 78 5.02 -4.67 6.85
C GLU A 78 5.88 -3.73 5.96
N SER A 79 6.17 -2.52 6.44
CA SER A 79 6.70 -1.42 5.61
C SER A 79 8.04 -1.79 4.99
N VAL A 80 8.86 -2.57 5.71
CA VAL A 80 10.15 -3.08 5.23
C VAL A 80 9.99 -3.88 3.93
N TYR A 81 9.02 -4.78 3.88
CA TYR A 81 8.76 -5.61 2.71
C TYR A 81 8.07 -4.81 1.60
N LEU A 82 7.14 -3.92 1.93
CA LEU A 82 6.48 -3.05 0.95
C LEU A 82 7.48 -2.10 0.27
N LEU A 83 8.50 -1.66 0.98
CA LEU A 83 9.61 -0.86 0.47
C LEU A 83 10.54 -1.70 -0.41
N GLU A 84 10.87 -2.93 0.00
CA GLU A 84 11.67 -3.85 -0.82
C GLU A 84 10.99 -4.12 -2.17
N LEU A 85 9.66 -4.32 -2.15
CA LEU A 85 8.87 -4.43 -3.37
C LEU A 85 8.89 -3.14 -4.20
N GLY A 86 8.80 -1.97 -3.57
CA GLY A 86 8.87 -0.69 -4.26
C GLY A 86 10.20 -0.48 -4.98
N LYS A 87 11.32 -0.81 -4.32
CA LYS A 87 12.67 -0.80 -4.90
C LYS A 87 12.78 -1.77 -6.09
N ALA A 88 12.17 -2.96 -5.99
CA ALA A 88 12.09 -3.90 -7.10
C ALA A 88 11.29 -3.33 -8.29
N MET A 89 10.15 -2.66 -8.03
CA MET A 89 9.35 -2.00 -9.07
C MET A 89 10.11 -0.85 -9.75
N GLU A 90 10.84 -0.03 -8.99
CA GLU A 90 11.68 1.05 -9.55
C GLU A 90 12.80 0.50 -10.45
N THR A 91 13.35 -0.66 -10.10
CA THR A 91 14.35 -1.36 -10.93
C THR A 91 13.75 -1.78 -12.27
N ILE A 92 12.52 -2.31 -12.28
CA ILE A 92 11.80 -2.64 -13.52
C ILE A 92 11.55 -1.40 -14.36
N LEU A 93 11.07 -0.31 -13.75
CA LEU A 93 10.79 0.94 -14.45
C LEU A 93 12.07 1.51 -15.07
N SER A 94 13.18 1.50 -14.33
CA SER A 94 14.49 1.94 -14.83
C SER A 94 14.99 1.08 -15.99
N PHE A 95 14.78 -0.24 -15.90
CA PHE A 95 15.10 -1.16 -16.99
C PHE A 95 14.23 -0.88 -18.23
N ALA A 96 12.92 -0.71 -18.07
CA ALA A 96 12.00 -0.40 -19.16
C ALA A 96 12.35 0.94 -19.84
N VAL A 97 12.69 1.97 -19.07
CA VAL A 97 13.16 3.27 -19.60
C VAL A 97 14.47 3.11 -20.36
N THR A 98 15.42 2.33 -19.84
CA THR A 98 16.68 2.04 -20.53
C THR A 98 16.45 1.29 -21.83
N MET A 99 15.55 0.30 -21.84
CA MET A 99 15.17 -0.42 -23.06
C MET A 99 14.53 0.52 -24.08
N ALA A 100 13.58 1.37 -23.67
CA ALA A 100 12.94 2.34 -24.55
C ALA A 100 13.96 3.34 -25.14
N ALA A 101 14.91 3.82 -24.33
CA ALA A 101 16.00 4.68 -24.79
C ALA A 101 16.91 3.95 -25.79
N GLN A 102 17.23 2.67 -25.53
CA GLN A 102 17.99 1.84 -26.46
C GLN A 102 17.22 1.61 -27.77
N GLU A 103 15.91 1.35 -27.73
CA GLU A 103 15.09 1.21 -28.94
C GLU A 103 15.04 2.49 -29.77
N ALA A 104 14.94 3.66 -29.12
CA ALA A 104 15.02 4.95 -29.82
C ALA A 104 16.38 5.17 -30.52
N LEU A 105 17.45 4.52 -30.04
CA LEU A 105 18.81 4.59 -30.58
C LEU A 105 19.14 3.48 -31.61
N LYS A 106 18.25 2.50 -31.81
CA LYS A 106 18.47 1.35 -32.71
C LYS A 106 18.18 1.69 -34.19
N TYR A 107 19.03 2.54 -34.76
CA TYR A 107 19.18 2.73 -36.22
C TYR A 107 20.50 2.14 -36.76
N THR A 108 21.05 1.10 -36.12
CA THR A 108 22.23 0.37 -36.62
C THR A 108 21.91 -1.11 -36.83
N ILE A 109 22.05 -1.55 -38.09
CA ILE A 109 21.55 -2.82 -38.65
C ILE A 109 22.15 -4.08 -37.97
N LEU A 110 23.21 -3.94 -37.18
CA LEU A 110 23.80 -5.01 -36.35
C LEU A 110 23.04 -5.28 -35.03
N SER A 111 22.07 -4.45 -34.66
CA SER A 111 21.37 -4.55 -33.37
C SER A 111 20.34 -5.69 -33.28
N GLY A 112 19.77 -6.13 -34.41
CA GLY A 112 18.67 -7.11 -34.42
C GLY A 112 19.02 -8.47 -33.80
N ILE A 113 20.25 -8.96 -34.03
CA ILE A 113 20.69 -10.29 -33.55
C ILE A 113 21.08 -10.23 -32.07
N ILE A 114 21.75 -9.16 -31.63
CA ILE A 114 22.13 -8.97 -30.21
C ILE A 114 20.88 -8.68 -29.36
N SER A 115 19.91 -7.96 -29.90
CA SER A 115 18.64 -7.66 -29.20
C SER A 115 17.79 -8.92 -28.96
N ALA A 116 17.81 -9.89 -29.87
CA ALA A 116 17.04 -11.12 -29.73
C ALA A 116 17.50 -12.02 -28.56
N ILE A 117 18.78 -11.94 -28.19
CA ILE A 117 19.38 -12.74 -27.10
C ILE A 117 19.45 -11.94 -25.79
N ALA A 118 19.62 -10.63 -25.87
CA ALA A 118 19.70 -9.77 -24.68
C ALA A 118 18.36 -9.64 -23.94
N TRP A 119 17.25 -9.53 -24.68
CA TRP A 119 15.90 -9.39 -24.11
C TRP A 119 15.49 -10.56 -23.18
N PRO A 120 15.64 -11.84 -23.58
CA PRO A 120 15.27 -12.97 -22.73
C PRO A 120 16.15 -13.06 -21.48
N SER A 121 17.47 -12.84 -21.60
CA SER A 121 18.38 -12.91 -20.45
C SER A 121 18.09 -11.83 -19.42
N SER A 122 17.86 -10.59 -19.87
CA SER A 122 17.57 -9.49 -18.97
C SER A 122 16.21 -9.64 -18.27
N LEU A 123 15.20 -10.17 -18.96
CA LEU A 123 13.90 -10.46 -18.36
C LEU A 123 14.01 -11.54 -17.27
N ILE A 124 14.76 -12.62 -17.52
CA ILE A 124 14.96 -13.70 -16.54
C ILE A 124 15.66 -13.15 -15.28
N THR A 125 16.70 -12.34 -15.44
CA THR A 125 17.38 -11.71 -14.31
C THR A 125 16.42 -10.80 -13.53
N LEU A 126 15.65 -9.97 -14.24
CA LEU A 126 14.69 -9.07 -13.61
C LEU A 126 13.59 -9.83 -12.84
N ALA A 127 13.04 -10.90 -13.42
CA ALA A 127 12.06 -11.77 -12.76
C ALA A 127 12.61 -12.35 -11.44
N SER A 128 13.86 -12.85 -11.46
CA SER A 128 14.49 -13.41 -10.27
C SER A 128 14.67 -12.41 -9.11
N VAL A 129 14.84 -11.11 -9.42
CA VAL A 129 14.95 -10.04 -8.42
C VAL A 129 13.60 -9.73 -7.77
N ILE A 130 12.49 -9.94 -8.49
CA ILE A 130 11.13 -9.57 -8.06
C ILE A 130 10.41 -10.72 -7.37
N ASP A 131 10.64 -11.95 -7.82
CA ASP A 131 9.88 -13.13 -7.37
C ASP A 131 9.97 -13.30 -5.84
N ASN A 132 11.14 -13.02 -5.26
CA ASN A 132 11.34 -13.08 -3.82
C ASN A 132 10.55 -12.00 -3.04
N PRO A 133 10.75 -10.68 -3.24
CA PRO A 133 10.00 -9.66 -2.51
C PRO A 133 8.50 -9.73 -2.78
N TRP A 134 8.08 -10.01 -4.03
CA TRP A 134 6.67 -10.18 -4.36
C TRP A 134 6.05 -11.37 -3.61
N GLY A 135 6.72 -12.53 -3.61
CA GLY A 135 6.25 -13.73 -2.90
C GLY A 135 6.11 -13.51 -1.40
N VAL A 136 7.10 -12.87 -0.77
CA VAL A 136 7.05 -12.53 0.66
C VAL A 136 5.89 -11.59 0.94
N CYS A 137 5.77 -10.50 0.19
CA CYS A 137 4.70 -9.53 0.40
C CYS A 137 3.30 -10.11 0.14
N CYS A 138 3.18 -11.05 -0.80
CA CYS A 138 1.95 -11.80 -1.07
C CYS A 138 1.50 -12.63 0.15
N ARG A 139 2.43 -13.30 0.83
CA ARG A 139 2.14 -14.04 2.07
C ARG A 139 1.81 -13.09 3.22
N ARG A 140 2.62 -12.05 3.42
CA ARG A 140 2.43 -11.05 4.48
C ARG A 140 1.10 -10.29 4.35
N SER A 141 0.73 -9.86 3.14
CA SER A 141 -0.55 -9.18 2.89
C SER A 141 -1.77 -10.07 3.17
N ALA A 142 -1.65 -11.39 2.99
CA ALA A 142 -2.72 -12.32 3.36
C ALA A 142 -2.92 -12.34 4.89
N GLU A 143 -1.85 -12.44 5.67
CA GLU A 143 -1.92 -12.41 7.13
C GLU A 143 -2.44 -11.07 7.66
N VAL A 144 -1.92 -9.95 7.13
CA VAL A 144 -2.39 -8.60 7.47
C VAL A 144 -3.88 -8.44 7.18
N GLY A 145 -4.37 -9.00 6.07
CA GLY A 145 -5.80 -9.03 5.77
C GLY A 145 -6.62 -9.76 6.82
N LYS A 146 -6.15 -10.92 7.32
CA LYS A 146 -6.82 -11.66 8.40
C LYS A 146 -6.84 -10.84 9.70
N GLN A 147 -5.72 -10.23 10.05
CA GLN A 147 -5.63 -9.38 11.26
C GLN A 147 -6.54 -8.17 11.14
N LEU A 148 -6.61 -7.52 9.97
CA LEU A 148 -7.55 -6.44 9.72
C LEU A 148 -9.00 -6.90 9.89
N ALA A 149 -9.35 -8.10 9.42
CA ALA A 149 -10.69 -8.64 9.65
C ALA A 149 -10.99 -8.85 11.14
N GLU A 150 -10.04 -9.37 11.91
CA GLU A 150 -10.20 -9.56 13.36
C GLU A 150 -10.47 -8.23 14.07
N VAL A 151 -9.71 -7.18 13.75
CA VAL A 151 -9.91 -5.82 14.29
C VAL A 151 -11.28 -5.26 13.89
N LEU A 152 -11.71 -5.48 12.64
CA LEU A 152 -13.02 -4.99 12.19
C LEU A 152 -14.18 -5.77 12.79
N LEU A 153 -14.00 -7.07 13.05
CA LEU A 153 -14.99 -7.97 13.64
C LEU A 153 -15.10 -7.83 15.15
N SER A 154 -14.02 -7.44 15.86
CA SER A 154 -14.05 -7.17 17.30
C SER A 154 -14.91 -5.95 17.65
N ARG A 155 -15.21 -5.10 16.67
CA ARG A 155 -16.07 -3.91 16.80
C ARG A 155 -15.59 -2.96 17.91
N GLU A 156 -14.28 -2.85 18.16
CA GLU A 156 -13.74 -1.89 19.13
C GLU A 156 -14.14 -0.44 18.81
N GLN A 157 -14.31 -0.13 17.51
CA GLN A 157 -14.82 1.13 16.98
C GLN A 157 -16.36 1.22 16.93
N GLY A 158 -17.08 0.23 17.44
CA GLY A 158 -18.54 0.07 17.30
C GLY A 158 -18.97 -0.50 15.94
N GLN A 159 -20.27 -0.41 15.65
CA GLN A 159 -20.86 -0.89 14.38
C GLN A 159 -20.79 0.14 13.23
N ARG A 160 -19.80 1.04 13.29
CA ARG A 160 -19.60 2.10 12.29
C ARG A 160 -19.33 1.48 10.92
N PRO A 161 -19.98 1.94 9.83
CA PRO A 161 -19.63 1.53 8.48
C PRO A 161 -18.18 1.88 8.15
N VAL A 162 -17.47 0.95 7.50
CA VAL A 162 -16.06 1.09 7.14
C VAL A 162 -15.92 0.97 5.63
N THR A 163 -15.34 1.98 4.99
CA THR A 163 -14.90 1.91 3.59
C THR A 163 -13.43 1.52 3.53
N LEU A 164 -13.11 0.48 2.79
CA LEU A 164 -11.72 0.05 2.53
C LEU A 164 -11.33 0.45 1.11
N ILE A 165 -10.19 1.14 0.97
CA ILE A 165 -9.65 1.56 -0.33
C ILE A 165 -8.19 1.13 -0.38
N GLY A 166 -7.78 0.46 -1.45
CA GLY A 166 -6.41 0.00 -1.58
C GLY A 166 -6.03 -0.36 -3.00
N PHE A 167 -4.73 -0.33 -3.29
CA PHE A 167 -4.17 -0.69 -4.59
C PHE A 167 -3.15 -1.81 -4.41
N SER A 168 -2.89 -2.60 -5.47
CA SER A 168 -1.88 -3.67 -5.48
C SER A 168 -2.00 -4.63 -4.28
N LEU A 169 -0.94 -4.82 -3.48
CA LEU A 169 -1.00 -5.66 -2.28
C LEU A 169 -1.97 -5.13 -1.21
N GLY A 170 -2.27 -3.84 -1.22
CA GLY A 170 -3.31 -3.27 -0.35
C GLY A 170 -4.70 -3.75 -0.75
N ALA A 171 -4.97 -3.92 -2.04
CA ALA A 171 -6.19 -4.57 -2.51
C ALA A 171 -6.23 -6.06 -2.11
N ARG A 172 -5.07 -6.74 -2.09
CA ARG A 172 -4.95 -8.10 -1.58
C ARG A 172 -5.26 -8.18 -0.08
N VAL A 173 -4.76 -7.25 0.74
CA VAL A 173 -5.13 -7.13 2.16
C VAL A 173 -6.67 -7.04 2.30
N ILE A 174 -7.32 -6.18 1.52
CA ILE A 174 -8.79 -6.02 1.52
C ILE A 174 -9.48 -7.34 1.17
N TYR A 175 -9.02 -8.03 0.11
CA TYR A 175 -9.59 -9.31 -0.29
C TYR A 175 -9.55 -10.35 0.84
N TYR A 176 -8.40 -10.53 1.48
CA TYR A 176 -8.26 -11.50 2.57
C TYR A 176 -9.06 -11.07 3.81
N CYS A 177 -9.15 -9.77 4.08
CA CYS A 177 -9.99 -9.22 5.14
C CYS A 177 -11.46 -9.61 4.94
N LEU A 178 -12.03 -9.27 3.78
CA LEU A 178 -13.43 -9.57 3.45
C LEU A 178 -13.70 -11.07 3.44
N ARG A 179 -12.75 -11.88 2.96
CA ARG A 179 -12.86 -13.33 2.94
C ARG A 179 -13.00 -13.92 4.36
N VAL A 180 -12.19 -13.46 5.31
CA VAL A 180 -12.29 -13.88 6.72
C VAL A 180 -13.60 -13.42 7.35
N SER A 181 -13.99 -12.16 7.12
CA SER A 181 -15.26 -11.63 7.63
C SER A 181 -16.46 -12.44 7.15
N ARG A 182 -16.45 -12.88 5.88
CA ARG A 182 -17.49 -13.75 5.34
C ARG A 182 -17.51 -15.12 6.05
N LEU A 183 -16.36 -15.75 6.25
CA LEU A 183 -16.27 -17.05 6.93
C LEU A 183 -16.75 -16.99 8.39
N SER A 184 -16.41 -15.91 9.10
CA SER A 184 -16.91 -15.69 10.46
C SER A 184 -18.43 -15.51 10.49
N SER A 185 -19.01 -14.82 9.50
CA SER A 185 -20.47 -14.65 9.40
C SER A 185 -21.23 -15.94 9.13
N THR A 186 -20.62 -16.92 8.46
CA THR A 186 -21.23 -18.24 8.22
C THR A 186 -21.11 -19.16 9.43
N ALA A 187 -20.00 -19.10 10.16
CA ALA A 187 -19.80 -19.92 11.36
C ALA A 187 -20.70 -19.53 12.53
N GLY A 188 -21.11 -18.26 12.63
CA GLY A 188 -22.07 -17.81 13.66
C GLY A 188 -23.54 -18.10 13.35
N ARG A 189 -23.85 -18.85 12.28
CA ARG A 189 -25.21 -19.22 11.86
C ARG A 189 -25.54 -20.71 12.06
N GLU A 190 -24.60 -21.49 12.56
CA GLU A 190 -24.79 -22.89 13.00
C GLU A 190 -24.86 -22.95 14.54
#